data_AF-R6STV6-F1
#
_entry.id   AF-R6STV6-F1
#
_cell.length_a   1.000
_cell.length_b   1.000
_cell.length_c   1.000
_cell.angle_alpha   90.00
_cell.angle_beta   90.00
_cell.angle_gamma   90.00
#
_symmetry.space_group_name_H-M   'P 1'
#
loop_
_entity.id
_entity.type
_entity.pdbx_description
1 polymer ?
#
loop_
_entity_poly.entity_id
_entity_poly.type
_entity_poly.pdbx_seq_one_letter_code
_entity_poly.pdbx_strand_id
1 'polypeptide(L)'
;MMNQTENSKTGFRLGKRFSILLTVAVVAAIVLINILFSYLAKENLWYLDMTNERYKKADYALDDNGNRVRDDNGQYIVRYLSTGNTFYTLSEDCKEMIRESVPAKVDAVNRDRAARGEEALKINLIFCADPDLIDNSDTMRYIHYTALCLKKAFPAYIDVRYINITKNPSAVQKYKATSTSSIYSTNVIVEFGSEFRIFSPRAMYTANDEASDPWAYNGEKKFVSSILAVTKAEAPICCITTNHGEAEIGTEFRRLIESAGYEIQMLDLFHEEIPENCRMIITYGPKSDFIAFGSPEYDPENPVSEIEKLDRYLDRAYSFMIFYDADTPALSNLDSYMEEWGISVARVTDLAGDTENYRIRDPKQCLDEDGYTLIGSYVTTGMGGSMTEDMRNVSYPAKVIFRNATAILPSPSYQLTYSQKDTQASDSILGTTTSSADDTPQYVFYSYSSNGVYRYFFDLFTSGTAAVAEADGKEVARAESDGAFRLITVTSESRSIQEDNYTSVQDASYVCAVASLDAVSDEVLGAASYGNTDLMLSTLRTMSKEIVPVNLGFKAFYITEMDEDLYDTNGAQSVTVWLTLLPMLITAVAGIIVTVRRKYL
;
A
#
# COMPACT_ATOMS: atom_id res chain seq x y z
N MET A 1 32.01 67.19 76.08
CA MET A 1 32.30 65.76 76.29
C MET A 1 31.17 64.96 75.65
N MET A 2 31.54 64.07 74.74
CA MET A 2 30.76 62.98 74.09
C MET A 2 29.56 63.31 73.17
N ASN A 3 29.86 63.20 71.87
CA ASN A 3 29.00 62.78 70.77
C ASN A 3 28.16 61.53 71.11
N GLN A 4 26.91 61.47 70.64
CA GLN A 4 26.43 60.32 69.86
C GLN A 4 25.41 60.75 68.80
N THR A 5 25.53 60.07 67.67
CA THR A 5 25.18 60.44 66.31
C THR A 5 23.78 59.93 65.94
N GLU A 6 22.94 60.80 65.37
CA GLU A 6 21.82 60.38 64.51
C GLU A 6 22.37 59.62 63.30
N ASN A 7 21.83 58.45 62.99
CA ASN A 7 22.09 57.79 61.72
C ASN A 7 20.80 57.32 61.04
N SER A 8 20.80 57.56 59.73
CA SER A 8 19.66 57.72 58.83
C SER A 8 18.75 56.49 58.61
N LYS A 9 17.45 56.75 58.45
CA LYS A 9 16.42 55.80 57.97
C LYS A 9 16.17 55.92 56.46
N THR A 10 17.22 55.98 55.64
CA THR A 10 17.10 56.16 54.17
C THR A 10 17.71 55.03 53.34
N GLY A 11 18.01 53.87 53.93
CA GLY A 11 18.53 52.69 53.21
C GLY A 11 17.49 51.60 52.87
N PHE A 12 16.27 51.67 53.42
CA PHE A 12 15.38 50.49 53.46
C PHE A 12 14.39 50.34 52.29
N ARG A 13 14.20 51.39 51.45
CA ARG A 13 13.21 51.36 50.35
C ARG A 13 13.77 50.95 48.98
N LEU A 14 15.08 51.09 48.73
CA LEU A 14 15.68 50.73 47.43
C LEU A 14 15.81 49.21 47.24
N GLY A 15 16.05 48.46 48.33
CA GLY A 15 16.24 47.01 48.27
C GLY A 15 14.98 46.19 47.96
N LYS A 16 13.77 46.68 48.30
CA LYS A 16 12.52 45.95 48.01
C LYS A 16 12.13 46.03 46.53
N ARG A 17 12.32 47.19 45.89
CA ARG A 17 12.02 47.36 44.46
C ARG A 17 13.02 46.62 43.57
N PHE A 18 14.30 46.63 43.96
CA PHE A 18 15.33 45.88 43.25
C PHE A 18 15.13 44.36 43.35
N SER A 19 14.70 43.87 44.51
CA SER A 19 14.38 42.45 44.70
C SER A 19 13.22 41.98 43.82
N ILE A 20 12.14 42.76 43.70
CA ILE A 20 10.99 42.40 42.87
C ILE A 20 11.35 42.41 41.38
N LEU A 21 12.10 43.42 40.93
CA LEU A 21 12.60 43.50 39.56
C LEU A 21 13.52 42.33 39.21
N LEU A 22 14.38 41.92 40.13
CA LEU A 22 15.25 40.76 39.95
C LEU A 22 14.44 39.46 39.84
N THR A 23 13.41 39.27 40.69
CA THR A 23 12.55 38.09 40.61
C THR A 23 11.79 38.03 39.29
N VAL A 24 11.22 39.14 38.82
CA VAL A 24 10.51 39.21 37.53
C VAL A 24 11.46 38.94 36.37
N ALA A 25 12.68 39.49 36.40
CA ALA A 25 13.69 39.24 35.37
C ALA A 25 14.12 37.77 35.32
N VAL A 26 14.27 37.12 36.48
CA VAL A 26 14.61 35.69 36.57
C VAL A 26 13.47 34.81 36.02
N VAL A 27 12.21 35.10 36.37
CA VAL A 27 11.05 34.36 35.85
C VAL A 27 10.93 34.53 34.33
N ALA A 28 11.09 35.77 33.82
CA ALA A 28 11.07 36.03 32.38
C ALA A 28 12.20 35.30 31.64
N ALA A 29 13.41 35.24 32.21
CA ALA A 29 14.52 34.48 31.66
C ALA A 29 14.25 32.97 31.62
N ILE A 30 13.65 32.41 32.67
CA ILE A 30 13.28 30.98 32.70
C ILE A 30 12.22 30.66 31.63
N VAL A 31 11.21 31.51 31.48
CA VAL A 31 10.18 31.33 30.43
C VAL A 31 10.80 31.41 29.04
N LEU A 32 11.69 32.38 28.78
CA LEU A 32 12.39 32.51 27.50
C LEU A 32 13.30 31.31 27.20
N ILE A 33 14.03 30.81 28.21
CA ILE A 33 14.87 29.62 28.07
C ILE A 33 14.00 28.40 27.76
N ASN A 34 12.87 28.23 28.43
CA ASN A 34 11.94 27.13 28.14
C ASN A 34 11.37 27.23 26.72
N ILE A 35 10.95 28.43 26.27
CA ILE A 35 10.46 28.64 24.90
C ILE A 35 11.57 28.34 23.88
N LEU A 36 12.79 28.83 24.10
CA LEU A 36 13.93 28.59 23.23
C LEU A 36 14.30 27.10 23.19
N PHE A 37 14.28 26.42 24.34
CA PHE A 37 14.57 25.00 24.43
C PHE A 37 13.48 24.16 23.75
N SER A 38 12.19 24.49 23.94
CA SER A 38 11.09 23.84 23.20
C SER A 38 11.18 24.07 21.70
N TYR A 39 11.57 25.27 21.27
CA TYR A 39 11.79 25.59 19.87
C TYR A 39 12.98 24.80 19.28
N LEU A 40 14.13 24.81 19.96
CA LEU A 40 15.31 24.04 19.56
C LEU A 40 15.06 22.53 19.57
N ALA A 41 14.28 22.03 20.53
CA ALA A 41 13.86 20.64 20.58
C ALA A 41 12.96 20.26 19.42
N LYS A 42 12.03 21.15 19.02
CA LYS A 42 11.16 20.90 17.87
C LYS A 42 11.92 20.97 16.53
N GLU A 43 12.84 21.92 16.40
CA GLU A 43 13.62 22.12 15.17
C GLU A 43 14.71 21.05 14.98
N ASN A 44 15.37 20.64 16.07
CA ASN A 44 16.42 19.61 16.02
C ASN A 44 15.93 18.20 16.33
N LEU A 45 14.62 18.03 16.59
CA LEU A 45 13.99 16.77 17.01
C LEU A 45 14.52 16.25 18.36
N TRP A 46 14.89 17.12 19.31
CA TRP A 46 15.38 16.79 20.66
C TRP A 46 14.24 16.58 21.69
N TYR A 47 13.34 15.63 21.46
CA TYR A 47 12.41 15.10 22.46
C TYR A 47 13.00 14.01 23.36
N LEU A 48 12.88 14.19 24.68
CA LEU A 48 13.18 13.14 25.67
C LEU A 48 12.20 11.97 25.50
N ASP A 49 12.78 10.78 25.47
CA ASP A 49 12.10 9.50 25.30
C ASP A 49 11.23 9.16 26.53
N MET A 50 9.96 8.81 26.31
CA MET A 50 9.05 8.27 27.32
C MET A 50 8.64 6.80 27.05
N THR A 51 9.53 6.01 26.47
CA THR A 51 9.38 4.54 26.35
C THR A 51 9.07 3.83 27.67
N ASN A 52 9.22 4.49 28.82
CA ASN A 52 8.90 3.93 30.12
C ASN A 52 7.41 3.90 30.53
N GLU A 53 6.46 4.47 29.77
CA GLU A 53 5.07 4.50 30.30
C GLU A 53 4.00 3.63 29.64
N ARG A 54 4.11 3.07 28.42
CA ARG A 54 2.93 2.35 27.85
C ARG A 54 3.09 1.05 27.06
N TYR A 55 4.29 0.48 26.90
CA TYR A 55 4.44 -0.87 26.32
C TYR A 55 5.11 -1.85 27.28
N LYS A 56 4.48 -2.07 28.45
CA LYS A 56 4.78 -3.27 29.24
C LYS A 56 3.98 -4.44 28.68
N LYS A 57 4.42 -5.00 27.54
CA LYS A 57 4.02 -6.37 27.21
C LYS A 57 5.08 -7.33 27.76
N ALA A 58 4.60 -8.24 28.59
CA ALA A 58 5.34 -9.38 29.08
C ALA A 58 5.33 -10.45 27.98
N ASP A 59 6.51 -10.95 27.60
CA ASP A 59 6.65 -12.11 26.72
C ASP A 59 7.33 -13.26 27.46
N TYR A 60 7.13 -14.51 27.04
CA TYR A 60 7.81 -15.64 27.67
C TYR A 60 9.25 -15.77 27.16
N ALA A 61 10.20 -16.04 28.04
CA ALA A 61 11.56 -16.41 27.61
C ALA A 61 11.49 -17.69 26.76
N LEU A 62 12.20 -17.72 25.63
CA LEU A 62 12.28 -18.88 24.72
C LEU A 62 13.71 -19.46 24.71
N ASP A 63 13.83 -20.79 24.59
CA ASP A 63 15.11 -21.47 24.36
C ASP A 63 15.55 -21.40 22.89
N ASP A 64 16.76 -21.89 22.57
CA ASP A 64 17.32 -21.88 21.21
C ASP A 64 16.47 -22.66 20.18
N ASN A 65 15.48 -23.44 20.64
CA ASN A 65 14.55 -24.20 19.81
C ASN A 65 13.14 -23.56 19.80
N GLY A 66 12.95 -22.40 20.42
CA GLY A 66 11.68 -21.66 20.46
C GLY A 66 10.68 -22.13 21.53
N ASN A 67 11.08 -22.95 22.50
CA ASN A 67 10.19 -23.39 23.59
C ASN A 67 10.23 -22.44 24.78
N ARG A 68 9.08 -22.27 25.44
CA ARG A 68 8.96 -21.43 26.64
C ARG A 68 9.79 -21.97 27.82
N VAL A 69 10.64 -21.14 28.37
CA VAL A 69 11.56 -21.45 29.48
C VAL A 69 10.83 -21.32 30.83
N ARG A 70 11.11 -22.23 31.76
CA ARG A 70 10.58 -22.22 33.14
C ARG A 70 11.70 -21.97 34.15
N ASP A 71 11.37 -21.31 35.25
CA ASP A 71 12.25 -21.12 36.40
C ASP A 71 12.36 -22.39 37.27
N ASP A 72 13.23 -22.34 38.28
CA ASP A 72 13.48 -23.45 39.21
C ASP A 72 12.25 -23.85 40.04
N ASN A 73 11.22 -23.01 40.08
CA ASN A 73 9.94 -23.28 40.74
C ASN A 73 8.87 -23.78 39.76
N GLY A 74 9.21 -23.97 38.48
CA GLY A 74 8.34 -24.46 37.43
C GLY A 74 7.38 -23.41 36.85
N GLN A 75 7.55 -22.12 37.16
CA GLN A 75 6.81 -21.03 36.53
C GLN A 75 7.48 -20.58 35.24
N TYR A 76 6.70 -20.14 34.25
CA TYR A 76 7.28 -19.61 33.02
C TYR A 76 7.98 -18.28 33.26
N ILE A 77 9.20 -18.14 32.76
CA ILE A 77 9.98 -16.90 32.87
C ILE A 77 9.37 -15.86 31.92
N VAL A 78 9.10 -14.66 32.44
CA VAL A 78 8.47 -13.57 31.70
C VAL A 78 9.47 -12.42 31.53
N ARG A 79 9.77 -12.07 30.28
CA ARG A 79 10.63 -10.95 29.88
C ARG A 79 9.79 -9.70 29.63
N TYR A 80 10.29 -8.54 30.04
CA TYR A 80 9.62 -7.26 29.84
C TYR A 80 10.31 -6.47 28.73
N LEU A 81 9.54 -5.97 27.78
CA LEU A 81 10.00 -4.99 26.81
C LEU A 81 10.25 -3.66 27.54
N SER A 82 11.50 -3.29 27.76
CA SER A 82 11.90 -1.98 28.30
C SER A 82 12.93 -1.37 27.36
N THR A 83 12.68 -0.15 26.91
CA THR A 83 13.74 0.69 26.34
C THR A 83 13.89 1.92 27.22
N GLY A 84 15.13 2.19 27.61
CA GLY A 84 15.60 3.51 27.94
C GLY A 84 16.45 3.99 26.77
N ASN A 85 16.09 5.14 26.21
CA ASN A 85 16.65 5.79 25.01
C ASN A 85 16.29 5.12 23.69
N THR A 86 15.61 5.86 22.80
CA THR A 86 16.12 6.24 21.47
C THR A 86 15.20 7.22 20.75
N PHE A 87 15.77 8.34 20.35
CA PHE A 87 15.33 9.10 19.18
C PHE A 87 15.34 8.17 17.96
N TYR A 88 14.23 8.03 17.23
CA TYR A 88 14.27 7.28 15.98
C TYR A 88 15.25 7.94 15.00
N THR A 89 16.36 7.27 14.74
CA THR A 89 17.40 7.73 13.83
C THR A 89 17.42 6.82 12.62
N LEU A 90 17.41 7.40 11.42
CA LEU A 90 17.54 6.66 10.18
C LEU A 90 18.84 5.86 10.16
N SER A 91 18.77 4.57 9.78
CA SER A 91 19.97 3.78 9.48
C SER A 91 20.78 4.41 8.35
N GLU A 92 22.09 4.18 8.33
CA GLU A 92 22.91 4.62 7.19
C GLU A 92 22.55 3.85 5.92
N ASP A 93 22.24 2.56 6.02
CA ASP A 93 21.79 1.73 4.88
C ASP A 93 20.55 2.34 4.20
N CYS A 94 19.55 2.78 4.98
CA CYS A 94 18.39 3.48 4.43
C CYS A 94 18.79 4.76 3.69
N LYS A 95 19.70 5.55 4.26
CA LYS A 95 20.17 6.78 3.63
C LYS A 95 20.95 6.49 2.35
N GLU A 96 21.80 5.47 2.34
CA GLU A 96 22.57 5.07 1.16
C GLU A 96 21.64 4.64 0.02
N MET A 97 20.65 3.78 0.28
CA MET A 97 19.68 3.36 -0.73
C MET A 97 18.95 4.54 -1.39
N ILE A 98 18.46 5.49 -0.58
CA ILE A 98 17.80 6.68 -1.11
C ILE A 98 18.79 7.56 -1.88
N ARG A 99 20.00 7.75 -1.36
CA ARG A 99 21.04 8.58 -1.99
C ARG A 99 21.45 8.07 -3.36
N GLU A 100 21.51 6.75 -3.53
CA GLU A 100 21.88 6.11 -4.80
C GLU A 100 20.74 6.09 -5.81
N SER A 101 19.51 5.83 -5.36
CA SER A 101 18.40 5.50 -6.27
C SER A 101 17.46 6.66 -6.60
N VAL A 102 17.33 7.64 -5.71
CA VAL A 102 16.29 8.69 -5.83
C VAL A 102 16.73 9.90 -6.65
N PRO A 103 17.91 10.52 -6.42
CA PRO A 103 18.29 11.77 -7.09
C PRO A 103 18.22 11.68 -8.61
N ALA A 104 18.84 10.66 -9.22
CA ALA A 104 18.89 10.52 -10.67
C ALA A 104 17.50 10.41 -11.31
N LYS A 105 16.58 9.68 -10.68
CA LYS A 105 15.21 9.47 -11.16
C LYS A 105 14.39 10.75 -11.06
N VAL A 106 14.40 11.38 -9.89
CA VAL A 106 13.66 12.63 -9.64
C VAL A 106 14.18 13.77 -10.52
N ASP A 107 15.51 13.85 -10.71
CA ASP A 107 16.11 14.88 -11.56
C ASP A 107 15.81 14.66 -13.05
N ALA A 108 15.80 13.41 -13.53
CA ALA A 108 15.44 13.11 -14.92
C ALA A 108 14.03 13.60 -15.25
N VAL A 109 13.11 13.20 -14.41
CA VAL A 109 11.72 13.59 -14.47
C VAL A 109 11.53 15.11 -14.39
N ASN A 110 12.19 15.78 -13.43
CA ASN A 110 12.09 17.23 -13.30
C ASN A 110 12.72 18.00 -14.48
N ARG A 111 13.72 17.42 -15.17
CA ARG A 111 14.24 18.00 -16.42
C ARG A 111 13.17 17.97 -17.53
N ASP A 112 12.45 16.88 -17.66
CA ASP A 112 11.38 16.73 -18.67
C ASP A 112 10.19 17.64 -18.37
N ARG A 113 9.84 17.80 -17.09
CA ARG A 113 8.84 18.79 -16.63
C ARG A 113 9.28 20.22 -16.93
N ALA A 114 10.54 20.56 -16.66
CA ALA A 114 11.08 21.89 -16.96
C ALA A 114 11.06 22.20 -18.47
N ALA A 115 11.31 21.21 -19.34
CA ALA A 115 11.19 21.36 -20.79
C ALA A 115 9.75 21.68 -21.24
N ARG A 116 8.74 21.22 -20.48
CA ARG A 116 7.31 21.52 -20.66
C ARG A 116 6.86 22.81 -19.95
N GLY A 117 7.73 23.48 -19.20
CA GLY A 117 7.41 24.67 -18.41
C GLY A 117 6.63 24.37 -17.12
N GLU A 118 6.68 23.13 -16.63
CA GLU A 118 6.00 22.67 -15.42
C GLU A 118 6.87 22.83 -14.16
N GLU A 119 6.24 22.92 -12.99
CA GLU A 119 6.95 22.98 -11.70
C GLU A 119 7.64 21.64 -11.36
N ALA A 120 8.78 21.73 -10.67
CA ALA A 120 9.53 20.59 -10.19
C ALA A 120 8.79 19.87 -9.05
N LEU A 121 8.75 18.54 -9.12
CA LEU A 121 8.16 17.68 -8.11
C LEU A 121 9.17 17.27 -7.04
N LYS A 122 8.60 17.00 -5.86
CA LYS A 122 9.23 16.28 -4.75
C LYS A 122 8.39 15.08 -4.40
N ILE A 123 9.01 14.09 -3.78
CA ILE A 123 8.33 12.97 -3.17
C ILE A 123 7.64 13.48 -1.90
N ASN A 124 6.31 13.37 -1.85
CA ASN A 124 5.51 13.81 -0.72
C ASN A 124 5.17 12.61 0.18
N LEU A 125 5.58 12.68 1.44
CA LEU A 125 5.13 11.79 2.51
C LEU A 125 3.94 12.48 3.22
N ILE A 126 2.73 12.09 2.87
CA ILE A 126 1.50 12.77 3.27
C ILE A 126 0.83 11.98 4.40
N PHE A 127 0.62 12.66 5.53
CA PHE A 127 -0.16 12.13 6.64
C PHE A 127 -1.60 12.66 6.59
N CYS A 128 -2.58 11.78 6.82
CA CYS A 128 -4.00 12.10 6.66
C CYS A 128 -4.65 12.73 7.91
N ALA A 129 -3.87 13.35 8.79
CA ALA A 129 -4.34 14.04 9.99
C ALA A 129 -3.46 15.26 10.32
N ASP A 130 -3.93 16.12 11.23
CA ASP A 130 -3.11 17.21 11.77
C ASP A 130 -1.96 16.62 12.62
N PRO A 131 -0.76 17.26 12.66
CA PRO A 131 0.41 16.76 13.40
C PRO A 131 0.16 16.43 14.87
N ASP A 132 -0.69 17.20 15.55
CA ASP A 132 -1.06 16.99 16.94
C ASP A 132 -1.79 15.65 17.16
N LEU A 133 -2.69 15.27 16.25
CA LEU A 133 -3.38 13.98 16.29
C LEU A 133 -2.44 12.81 16.00
N ILE A 134 -1.47 13.02 15.09
CA ILE A 134 -0.46 12.02 14.72
C ILE A 134 0.48 11.76 15.91
N ASP A 135 0.99 12.82 16.53
CA ASP A 135 1.96 12.73 17.62
C ASP A 135 1.35 12.18 18.93
N ASN A 136 0.03 12.24 19.07
CA ASN A 136 -0.72 11.65 20.18
C ASN A 136 -0.89 10.12 20.07
N SER A 137 -0.62 9.51 18.91
CA SER A 137 -0.64 8.07 18.72
C SER A 137 0.79 7.52 18.73
N ASP A 138 1.09 6.60 19.65
CA ASP A 138 2.44 6.02 19.75
C ASP A 138 2.89 5.38 18.43
N THR A 139 2.00 4.61 17.78
CA THR A 139 2.24 3.98 16.47
C THR A 139 2.50 5.04 15.38
N MET A 140 1.64 6.05 15.27
CA MET A 140 1.79 7.06 14.22
C MET A 140 3.02 7.94 14.45
N ARG A 141 3.39 8.19 15.72
CA ARG A 141 4.53 9.01 16.09
C ARG A 141 5.85 8.42 15.57
N TYR A 142 6.06 7.11 15.65
CA TYR A 142 7.26 6.48 15.06
C TYR A 142 7.31 6.67 13.54
N ILE A 143 6.20 6.40 12.85
CA ILE A 143 6.09 6.57 11.39
C ILE A 143 6.35 8.04 11.00
N HIS A 144 5.80 8.97 11.76
CA HIS A 144 5.96 10.40 11.57
C HIS A 144 7.41 10.85 11.72
N TYR A 145 8.10 10.41 12.77
CA TYR A 145 9.51 10.74 12.97
C TYR A 145 10.41 10.15 11.88
N THR A 146 10.15 8.93 11.42
CA THR A 146 10.86 8.35 10.26
C THR A 146 10.74 9.25 9.03
N ALA A 147 9.53 9.71 8.71
CA ALA A 147 9.28 10.61 7.59
C ALA A 147 9.98 11.98 7.75
N LEU A 148 9.96 12.55 8.96
CA LEU A 148 10.67 13.81 9.26
C LEU A 148 12.19 13.66 9.14
N CYS A 149 12.75 12.53 9.58
CA CYS A 149 14.16 12.22 9.40
C CYS A 149 14.52 12.07 7.92
N LEU A 150 13.66 11.46 7.10
CA LEU A 150 13.86 11.37 5.64
C LEU A 150 13.87 12.74 4.97
N LYS A 151 12.90 13.60 5.31
CA LYS A 151 12.87 15.01 4.86
C LYS A 151 14.12 15.78 5.28
N LYS A 152 14.58 15.60 6.53
CA LYS A 152 15.80 16.25 7.03
C LYS A 152 17.05 15.78 6.30
N ALA A 153 17.14 14.48 5.97
CA ALA A 153 18.27 13.90 5.27
C ALA A 153 18.29 14.24 3.76
N PHE A 154 17.12 14.35 3.12
CA PHE A 154 16.97 14.57 1.68
C PHE A 154 16.02 15.74 1.34
N PRO A 155 16.26 16.96 1.85
CA PRO A 155 15.31 18.07 1.76
C PRO A 155 15.08 18.58 0.32
N ALA A 156 16.01 18.29 -0.60
CA ALA A 156 15.86 18.60 -2.02
C ALA A 156 14.80 17.70 -2.70
N TYR A 157 14.65 16.46 -2.26
CA TYR A 157 13.86 15.44 -2.96
C TYR A 157 12.61 15.00 -2.20
N ILE A 158 12.61 15.07 -0.86
CA ILE A 158 11.53 14.56 0.00
C ILE A 158 10.91 15.70 0.81
N ASP A 159 9.58 15.75 0.83
CA ASP A 159 8.79 16.63 1.68
C ASP A 159 7.78 15.84 2.52
N VAL A 160 7.35 16.42 3.65
CA VAL A 160 6.34 15.85 4.55
C VAL A 160 5.17 16.81 4.60
N ARG A 161 3.98 16.32 4.30
CA ARG A 161 2.73 17.10 4.22
C ARG A 161 1.66 16.51 5.13
N TYR A 162 0.72 17.35 5.51
CA TYR A 162 -0.40 16.98 6.38
C TYR A 162 -1.70 17.41 5.71
N ILE A 163 -2.63 16.47 5.58
CA ILE A 163 -3.97 16.73 5.08
C ILE A 163 -4.94 16.28 6.15
N ASN A 164 -5.60 17.22 6.82
CA ASN A 164 -6.69 16.86 7.72
C ASN A 164 -7.91 16.43 6.90
N ILE A 165 -8.09 15.13 6.72
CA ILE A 165 -9.20 14.57 5.92
C ILE A 165 -10.56 14.75 6.59
N THR A 166 -10.60 14.92 7.92
CA THR A 166 -11.84 15.20 8.66
C THR A 166 -12.38 16.59 8.30
N LYS A 167 -11.49 17.57 8.07
CA LYS A 167 -11.84 18.93 7.66
C LYS A 167 -11.89 19.10 6.14
N ASN A 168 -11.07 18.35 5.40
CA ASN A 168 -10.93 18.46 3.95
C ASN A 168 -10.89 17.06 3.28
N PRO A 169 -12.02 16.33 3.24
CA PRO A 169 -12.07 15.00 2.64
C PRO A 169 -11.85 15.03 1.12
N SER A 170 -12.10 16.16 0.44
CA SER A 170 -11.86 16.31 -1.00
C SER A 170 -10.38 16.25 -1.38
N ALA A 171 -9.47 16.62 -0.49
CA ALA A 171 -8.04 16.69 -0.78
C ALA A 171 -7.38 15.32 -1.06
N VAL A 172 -8.03 14.23 -0.65
CA VAL A 172 -7.52 12.86 -0.84
C VAL A 172 -8.28 12.05 -1.89
N GLN A 173 -9.27 12.65 -2.56
CA GLN A 173 -10.11 11.94 -3.54
C GLN A 173 -9.29 11.30 -4.67
N LYS A 174 -8.22 11.96 -5.12
CA LYS A 174 -7.36 11.44 -6.19
C LYS A 174 -6.65 10.13 -5.81
N TYR A 175 -6.48 9.85 -4.52
CA TYR A 175 -5.79 8.65 -4.06
C TYR A 175 -6.73 7.46 -3.80
N LYS A 176 -8.05 7.66 -3.91
CA LYS A 176 -9.03 6.61 -3.67
C LYS A 176 -9.05 5.58 -4.80
N ALA A 177 -9.02 4.28 -4.51
CA ALA A 177 -9.16 3.25 -5.55
C ALA A 177 -10.48 3.35 -6.35
N THR A 178 -11.58 3.73 -5.70
CA THR A 178 -12.94 3.87 -6.27
C THR A 178 -13.61 5.13 -5.70
N SER A 179 -14.76 5.56 -6.25
CA SER A 179 -15.54 6.66 -5.67
C SER A 179 -15.97 6.39 -4.21
N THR A 180 -16.14 5.11 -3.84
CA THR A 180 -16.62 4.67 -2.52
C THR A 180 -15.52 4.35 -1.53
N SER A 181 -14.27 4.14 -1.97
CA SER A 181 -13.19 3.75 -1.05
C SER A 181 -12.85 4.84 -0.05
N SER A 182 -12.44 4.40 1.15
CA SER A 182 -12.16 5.29 2.27
C SER A 182 -10.66 5.38 2.53
N ILE A 183 -10.20 6.61 2.76
CA ILE A 183 -8.87 6.90 3.29
C ILE A 183 -9.08 7.31 4.74
N TYR A 184 -8.35 6.68 5.65
CA TYR A 184 -8.43 6.90 7.09
C TYR A 184 -7.39 7.92 7.56
N SER A 185 -7.65 8.56 8.69
CA SER A 185 -6.77 9.59 9.25
C SER A 185 -5.39 9.05 9.65
N THR A 186 -5.30 7.73 9.84
CA THR A 186 -4.07 7.00 10.15
C THR A 186 -3.32 6.53 8.90
N ASN A 187 -3.89 6.65 7.70
CA ASN A 187 -3.17 6.30 6.48
C ASN A 187 -2.04 7.30 6.19
N VAL A 188 -0.99 6.76 5.59
CA VAL A 188 0.14 7.52 5.07
C VAL A 188 0.22 7.25 3.57
N ILE A 189 0.41 8.32 2.82
CA ILE A 189 0.49 8.31 1.37
C ILE A 189 1.90 8.73 0.96
N VAL A 190 2.53 7.95 0.10
CA VAL A 190 3.78 8.30 -0.57
C VAL A 190 3.43 8.65 -2.00
N GLU A 191 3.72 9.87 -2.43
CA GLU A 191 3.34 10.40 -3.75
C GLU A 191 4.57 10.93 -4.49
N PHE A 192 4.64 10.65 -5.79
CA PHE A 192 5.53 11.33 -6.73
C PHE A 192 4.84 11.43 -8.09
N GLY A 193 4.49 12.65 -8.54
CA GLY A 193 3.73 12.82 -9.79
C GLY A 193 2.31 12.28 -9.70
N SER A 194 1.93 11.46 -10.69
CA SER A 194 0.68 10.70 -10.69
C SER A 194 0.77 9.43 -9.83
N GLU A 195 1.97 8.94 -9.55
CA GLU A 195 2.17 7.71 -8.78
C GLU A 195 2.01 7.95 -7.29
N PHE A 196 1.30 7.01 -6.66
CA PHE A 196 1.18 6.99 -5.21
C PHE A 196 1.10 5.57 -4.65
N ARG A 197 1.44 5.46 -3.36
CA ARG A 197 1.22 4.28 -2.54
C ARG A 197 0.56 4.71 -1.24
N ILE A 198 -0.48 4.00 -0.85
CA ILE A 198 -1.14 4.17 0.46
C ILE A 198 -0.81 2.96 1.30
N PHE A 199 -0.50 3.16 2.56
CA PHE A 199 -0.41 2.07 3.53
C PHE A 199 -1.08 2.44 4.86
N SER A 200 -1.58 1.40 5.52
CA SER A 200 -2.01 1.48 6.91
C SER A 200 -0.79 1.49 7.84
N PRO A 201 -0.92 1.97 9.09
CA PRO A 201 0.16 1.87 10.06
C PRO A 201 0.60 0.43 10.29
N ARG A 202 -0.30 -0.55 10.16
CA ARG A 202 0.01 -1.97 10.39
C ARG A 202 1.12 -2.48 9.45
N ALA A 203 1.17 -1.99 8.22
CA ALA A 203 2.22 -2.35 7.26
C ALA A 203 3.63 -1.88 7.65
N MET A 204 3.74 -0.99 8.66
CA MET A 204 4.99 -0.42 9.19
C MET A 204 5.52 -1.18 10.43
N TYR A 205 4.86 -2.28 10.81
CA TYR A 205 5.23 -3.12 11.94
C TYR A 205 5.13 -4.61 11.60
N THR A 206 5.96 -5.43 12.24
CA THR A 206 5.91 -6.89 12.15
C THR A 206 5.33 -7.45 13.44
N ALA A 207 4.37 -8.36 13.33
CA ALA A 207 3.77 -9.10 14.45
C ALA A 207 3.91 -10.62 14.19
N ASN A 208 3.88 -11.43 15.25
CA ASN A 208 3.80 -12.88 15.12
C ASN A 208 2.33 -13.30 14.95
N ASP A 209 2.07 -14.34 14.16
CA ASP A 209 0.72 -14.78 13.78
C ASP A 209 -0.19 -15.14 14.98
N GLU A 210 0.39 -15.40 16.15
CA GLU A 210 -0.36 -15.72 17.38
C GLU A 210 -0.65 -14.52 18.29
N ALA A 211 0.01 -13.37 18.11
CA ALA A 211 -0.08 -12.22 19.01
C ALA A 211 -0.37 -10.93 18.23
N SER A 212 -1.44 -10.23 18.62
CA SER A 212 -1.84 -8.94 18.05
C SER A 212 -0.81 -7.80 18.16
N ASP A 213 0.32 -8.02 18.85
CA ASP A 213 1.24 -6.96 19.21
C ASP A 213 2.51 -7.03 18.37
N PRO A 214 2.94 -5.88 17.83
CA PRO A 214 4.11 -5.83 16.98
C PRO A 214 5.40 -6.03 17.78
N TRP A 215 6.30 -6.88 17.28
CA TRP A 215 7.62 -7.15 17.87
C TRP A 215 8.77 -6.43 17.13
N ALA A 216 8.51 -5.88 15.94
CA ALA A 216 9.48 -5.06 15.21
C ALA A 216 8.84 -3.89 14.45
N TYR A 217 9.66 -2.88 14.16
CA TYR A 217 9.33 -1.76 13.30
C TYR A 217 10.08 -1.88 11.97
N ASN A 218 9.35 -1.94 10.85
CA ASN A 218 9.91 -2.08 9.49
C ASN A 218 9.72 -0.79 8.65
N GLY A 219 9.48 0.36 9.28
CA GLY A 219 9.02 1.51 8.54
C GLY A 219 10.04 2.18 7.61
N GLU A 220 11.33 2.06 7.89
CA GLU A 220 12.40 2.44 6.95
C GLU A 220 12.26 1.69 5.63
N LYS A 221 12.14 0.36 5.69
CA LYS A 221 11.94 -0.52 4.54
C LYS A 221 10.69 -0.14 3.76
N LYS A 222 9.57 0.07 4.45
CA LYS A 222 8.29 0.39 3.79
C LYS A 222 8.28 1.78 3.15
N PHE A 223 8.91 2.77 3.76
CA PHE A 223 9.11 4.07 3.11
C PHE A 223 10.02 3.95 1.90
N VAL A 224 11.18 3.30 2.02
CA VAL A 224 12.12 3.16 0.90
C VAL A 224 11.48 2.40 -0.26
N SER A 225 10.82 1.27 -0.04
CA SER A 225 10.16 0.51 -1.11
C SER A 225 9.05 1.31 -1.79
N SER A 226 8.24 2.03 -1.01
CA SER A 226 7.20 2.90 -1.56
C SER A 226 7.79 4.06 -2.36
N ILE A 227 8.86 4.70 -1.87
CA ILE A 227 9.57 5.79 -2.57
C ILE A 227 10.16 5.27 -3.89
N LEU A 228 10.84 4.12 -3.87
CA LEU A 228 11.42 3.52 -5.07
C LEU A 228 10.35 3.12 -6.08
N ALA A 229 9.21 2.63 -5.61
CA ALA A 229 8.07 2.28 -6.47
C ALA A 229 7.49 3.53 -7.16
N VAL A 230 7.18 4.60 -6.41
CA VAL A 230 6.59 5.80 -7.00
C VAL A 230 7.59 6.61 -7.85
N THR A 231 8.90 6.44 -7.64
CA THR A 231 9.94 7.14 -8.42
C THR A 231 10.40 6.35 -9.65
N LYS A 232 10.02 5.08 -9.80
CA LYS A 232 10.41 4.25 -10.96
C LYS A 232 9.77 4.72 -12.27
N ALA A 233 8.63 5.41 -12.23
CA ALA A 233 8.03 6.08 -13.36
C ALA A 233 7.12 7.21 -12.86
N GLU A 234 7.42 8.47 -13.18
CA GLU A 234 6.46 9.58 -12.91
C GLU A 234 5.19 9.43 -13.78
N ALA A 235 5.29 8.65 -14.85
CA ALA A 235 4.22 8.30 -15.78
C ALA A 235 4.42 6.85 -16.28
N PRO A 236 3.83 5.83 -15.63
CA PRO A 236 3.82 4.48 -16.19
C PRO A 236 3.09 4.48 -17.53
N ILE A 237 3.59 3.71 -18.50
CA ILE A 237 2.91 3.57 -19.79
C ILE A 237 1.91 2.42 -19.74
N CYS A 238 0.71 2.69 -20.24
CA CYS A 238 -0.25 1.69 -20.63
C CYS A 238 -0.16 1.52 -22.15
N CYS A 239 0.44 0.42 -22.61
CA CYS A 239 0.50 0.08 -24.03
C CYS A 239 -0.81 -0.54 -24.48
N ILE A 240 -1.36 -0.09 -25.59
CA ILE A 240 -2.52 -0.70 -26.24
C ILE A 240 -2.02 -1.41 -27.48
N THR A 241 -2.24 -2.72 -27.56
CA THR A 241 -1.79 -3.50 -28.72
C THR A 241 -2.53 -3.09 -29.99
N THR A 242 -1.83 -3.18 -31.10
CA THR A 242 -2.32 -2.96 -32.46
C THR A 242 -1.75 -4.03 -33.38
N ASN A 243 -2.21 -4.05 -34.64
CA ASN A 243 -1.78 -4.98 -35.68
C ASN A 243 -2.41 -6.40 -35.60
N HIS A 244 -3.43 -6.58 -34.76
CA HIS A 244 -4.23 -7.80 -34.71
C HIS A 244 -5.72 -7.57 -35.03
N GLY A 245 -6.08 -6.43 -35.61
CA GLY A 245 -7.47 -6.08 -35.89
C GLY A 245 -8.28 -5.71 -34.63
N GLU A 246 -7.59 -5.29 -33.56
CA GLU A 246 -8.21 -4.81 -32.33
C GLU A 246 -9.22 -3.69 -32.60
N ALA A 247 -10.28 -3.66 -31.79
CA ALA A 247 -11.22 -2.56 -31.80
C ALA A 247 -10.56 -1.27 -31.26
N GLU A 248 -11.08 -0.12 -31.64
CA GLU A 248 -10.63 1.15 -31.08
C GLU A 248 -11.22 1.33 -29.67
N ILE A 249 -10.38 1.70 -28.71
CA ILE A 249 -10.87 2.06 -27.37
C ILE A 249 -11.51 3.47 -27.36
N GLY A 250 -12.63 3.58 -26.66
CA GLY A 250 -13.42 4.81 -26.54
C GLY A 250 -12.72 5.94 -25.76
N THR A 251 -13.31 7.13 -25.83
CA THR A 251 -12.75 8.34 -25.17
C THR A 251 -12.81 8.23 -23.65
N GLU A 252 -13.89 7.69 -23.09
CA GLU A 252 -14.05 7.57 -21.64
C GLU A 252 -13.07 6.54 -21.06
N PHE A 253 -12.80 5.45 -21.80
CA PHE A 253 -11.83 4.46 -21.34
C PHE A 253 -10.39 5.02 -21.37
N ARG A 254 -10.03 5.80 -22.40
CA ARG A 254 -8.75 6.54 -22.44
C ARG A 254 -8.60 7.46 -21.22
N ARG A 255 -9.63 8.28 -20.93
CA ARG A 255 -9.62 9.17 -19.75
C ARG A 255 -9.50 8.41 -18.44
N LEU A 256 -10.10 7.23 -18.37
CA LEU A 256 -10.04 6.38 -17.18
C LEU A 256 -8.62 5.81 -16.98
N ILE A 257 -7.96 5.37 -18.04
CA ILE A 257 -6.55 4.93 -18.02
C ILE A 257 -5.64 6.09 -17.59
N GLU A 258 -5.82 7.27 -18.16
CA GLU A 258 -5.10 8.49 -17.75
C GLU A 258 -5.38 8.86 -16.28
N SER A 259 -6.64 8.75 -15.84
CA SER A 259 -7.04 9.00 -14.45
C SER A 259 -6.49 7.95 -13.48
N ALA A 260 -6.22 6.73 -13.95
CA ALA A 260 -5.54 5.70 -13.18
C ALA A 260 -4.04 6.03 -13.00
N GLY A 261 -3.49 6.96 -13.78
CA GLY A 261 -2.13 7.48 -13.65
C GLY A 261 -1.22 7.16 -14.84
N TYR A 262 -1.74 6.52 -15.89
CA TYR A 262 -0.96 6.07 -17.04
C TYR A 262 -0.87 7.09 -18.17
N GLU A 263 0.25 7.07 -18.89
CA GLU A 263 0.32 7.59 -20.25
C GLU A 263 -0.03 6.48 -21.24
N ILE A 264 -0.84 6.80 -22.25
CA ILE A 264 -1.27 5.82 -23.25
C ILE A 264 -0.30 5.83 -24.42
N GLN A 265 0.18 4.65 -24.81
CA GLN A 265 0.96 4.45 -26.02
C GLN A 265 0.36 3.31 -26.85
N MET A 266 0.27 3.48 -28.18
CA MET A 266 -0.07 2.38 -29.07
C MET A 266 1.18 1.55 -29.32
N LEU A 267 1.06 0.23 -29.33
CA LEU A 267 2.18 -0.69 -29.44
C LEU A 267 1.91 -1.73 -30.52
N ASP A 268 2.81 -1.86 -31.48
CA ASP A 268 2.84 -2.98 -32.43
C ASP A 268 3.93 -3.96 -32.00
N LEU A 269 3.54 -5.10 -31.41
CA LEU A 269 4.49 -6.07 -30.85
C LEU A 269 5.36 -6.74 -31.91
N PHE A 270 4.93 -6.74 -33.17
CA PHE A 270 5.73 -7.26 -34.27
C PHE A 270 6.89 -6.31 -34.60
N HIS A 271 6.61 -5.01 -34.69
CA HIS A 271 7.59 -4.02 -35.15
C HIS A 271 8.37 -3.32 -34.02
N GLU A 272 7.85 -3.33 -32.79
CA GLU A 272 8.35 -2.53 -31.67
C GLU A 272 8.72 -3.38 -30.46
N GLU A 273 9.58 -2.85 -29.60
CA GLU A 273 9.85 -3.42 -28.28
C GLU A 273 8.96 -2.76 -27.23
N ILE A 274 8.59 -3.53 -26.22
CA ILE A 274 7.78 -3.01 -25.10
C ILE A 274 8.62 -1.94 -24.36
N PRO A 275 8.10 -0.71 -24.19
CA PRO A 275 8.82 0.35 -23.47
C PRO A 275 9.20 -0.06 -22.05
N GLU A 276 10.38 0.36 -21.57
CA GLU A 276 10.91 -0.02 -20.24
C GLU A 276 10.01 0.44 -19.09
N ASN A 277 9.29 1.55 -19.27
CA ASN A 277 8.31 2.10 -18.33
C ASN A 277 6.87 1.61 -18.57
N CYS A 278 6.64 0.66 -19.48
CA CYS A 278 5.35 0.00 -19.62
C CYS A 278 5.02 -0.81 -18.36
N ARG A 279 3.83 -0.62 -17.82
CA ARG A 279 3.33 -1.32 -16.61
C ARG A 279 1.98 -1.99 -16.80
N MET A 280 1.27 -1.61 -17.86
CA MET A 280 0.05 -2.27 -18.31
C MET A 280 0.13 -2.46 -19.82
N ILE A 281 -0.20 -3.66 -20.29
CA ILE A 281 -0.57 -3.87 -21.69
C ILE A 281 -2.09 -4.10 -21.74
N ILE A 282 -2.77 -3.52 -22.71
CA ILE A 282 -4.19 -3.75 -22.98
C ILE A 282 -4.35 -4.28 -24.40
N THR A 283 -5.00 -5.43 -24.54
CA THR A 283 -5.40 -5.98 -25.84
C THR A 283 -6.93 -5.98 -25.92
N TYR A 284 -7.47 -5.28 -26.93
CA TYR A 284 -8.90 -4.95 -26.99
C TYR A 284 -9.61 -5.62 -28.18
N GLY A 285 -10.13 -6.83 -27.97
CA GLY A 285 -10.86 -7.60 -28.98
C GLY A 285 -10.07 -7.92 -30.26
N PRO A 286 -8.91 -8.60 -30.15
CA PRO A 286 -8.09 -8.96 -31.32
C PRO A 286 -8.87 -9.88 -32.27
N LYS A 287 -8.63 -9.75 -33.57
CA LYS A 287 -9.29 -10.48 -34.66
C LYS A 287 -8.34 -11.37 -35.47
N SER A 288 -7.03 -11.21 -35.34
CA SER A 288 -6.02 -12.13 -35.86
C SER A 288 -5.05 -12.56 -34.77
N ASP A 289 -4.41 -13.70 -34.96
CA ASP A 289 -3.58 -14.32 -33.92
C ASP A 289 -2.26 -13.56 -33.73
N PHE A 290 -1.60 -13.84 -32.62
CA PHE A 290 -0.27 -13.34 -32.27
C PHE A 290 0.78 -14.35 -32.75
N ILE A 291 1.96 -13.88 -33.14
CA ILE A 291 3.04 -14.76 -33.58
C ILE A 291 3.69 -15.40 -32.36
N ALA A 292 3.63 -16.73 -32.28
CA ALA A 292 4.37 -17.53 -31.31
C ALA A 292 5.60 -18.19 -31.96
N PHE A 293 6.59 -18.53 -31.15
CA PHE A 293 7.74 -19.30 -31.62
C PHE A 293 7.29 -20.63 -32.26
N GLY A 294 7.71 -20.88 -33.50
CA GLY A 294 7.37 -22.10 -34.23
C GLY A 294 5.95 -22.14 -34.80
N SER A 295 5.17 -21.06 -34.68
CA SER A 295 3.90 -20.90 -35.42
C SER A 295 4.14 -20.77 -36.93
N PRO A 296 3.14 -21.04 -37.79
CA PRO A 296 3.28 -20.89 -39.24
C PRO A 296 3.71 -19.49 -39.70
N GLU A 297 3.35 -18.45 -38.94
CA GLU A 297 3.65 -17.04 -39.20
C GLU A 297 5.06 -16.63 -38.73
N TYR A 298 5.72 -17.47 -37.93
CA TYR A 298 7.06 -17.20 -37.41
C TYR A 298 8.12 -17.35 -38.50
N ASP A 299 8.88 -16.27 -38.74
CA ASP A 299 10.00 -16.24 -39.67
C ASP A 299 11.33 -16.58 -38.96
N PRO A 300 11.99 -17.71 -39.25
CA PRO A 300 13.29 -18.04 -38.66
C PRO A 300 14.42 -17.09 -39.07
N GLU A 301 14.30 -16.38 -40.20
CA GLU A 301 15.30 -15.41 -40.66
C GLU A 301 15.13 -14.05 -39.97
N ASN A 302 13.92 -13.73 -39.49
CA ASN A 302 13.60 -12.57 -38.67
C ASN A 302 12.77 -12.98 -37.43
N PRO A 303 13.43 -13.53 -36.39
CA PRO A 303 12.77 -14.24 -35.30
C PRO A 303 12.06 -13.27 -34.34
N VAL A 304 10.83 -12.89 -34.69
CA VAL A 304 9.93 -12.12 -33.83
C VAL A 304 8.83 -13.05 -33.33
N SER A 305 8.74 -13.17 -32.00
CA SER A 305 7.65 -13.86 -31.31
C SER A 305 7.03 -12.85 -30.34
N GLU A 306 5.77 -12.51 -30.60
CA GLU A 306 5.01 -11.55 -29.81
C GLU A 306 4.60 -12.18 -28.47
N ILE A 307 4.25 -13.48 -28.48
CA ILE A 307 3.96 -14.24 -27.27
C ILE A 307 5.18 -14.27 -26.33
N GLU A 308 6.38 -14.47 -26.88
CA GLU A 308 7.63 -14.42 -26.09
C GLU A 308 7.89 -13.02 -25.52
N LYS A 309 7.55 -11.94 -26.24
CA LYS A 309 7.66 -10.58 -25.71
C LYS A 309 6.70 -10.37 -24.54
N LEU A 310 5.46 -10.84 -24.66
CA LEU A 310 4.47 -10.78 -23.58
C LEU A 310 4.90 -11.63 -22.37
N ASP A 311 5.48 -12.80 -22.60
CA ASP A 311 5.98 -13.68 -21.55
C ASP A 311 7.10 -13.02 -20.73
N ARG A 312 8.15 -12.54 -21.40
CA ARG A 312 9.22 -11.78 -20.75
C ARG A 312 8.74 -10.52 -20.02
N TYR A 313 7.64 -9.92 -20.50
CA TYR A 313 7.04 -8.75 -19.88
C TYR A 313 6.29 -9.11 -18.59
N LEU A 314 5.42 -10.13 -18.61
CA LEU A 314 4.76 -10.62 -17.40
C LEU A 314 5.75 -11.28 -16.43
N ASP A 315 6.97 -11.56 -16.89
CA ASP A 315 8.09 -11.95 -16.06
C ASP A 315 8.69 -10.85 -15.18
N ARG A 316 8.12 -9.64 -15.15
CA ARG A 316 8.68 -8.49 -14.42
C ARG A 316 7.72 -7.83 -13.42
N ALA A 317 6.77 -8.59 -12.86
CA ALA A 317 5.73 -8.06 -11.95
C ALA A 317 4.87 -6.97 -12.61
N TYR A 318 4.58 -7.16 -13.90
CA TYR A 318 3.77 -6.26 -14.71
C TYR A 318 2.40 -6.85 -14.98
N SER A 319 1.54 -6.04 -15.59
CA SER A 319 0.14 -6.37 -15.75
C SER A 319 -0.29 -6.40 -17.21
N PHE A 320 -1.19 -7.32 -17.53
CA PHE A 320 -1.82 -7.46 -18.83
C PHE A 320 -3.34 -7.52 -18.66
N MET A 321 -4.07 -6.74 -19.46
CA MET A 321 -5.53 -6.76 -19.49
C MET A 321 -6.00 -7.09 -20.90
N ILE A 322 -6.89 -8.07 -21.01
CA ILE A 322 -7.40 -8.55 -22.30
C ILE A 322 -8.92 -8.52 -22.32
N PHE A 323 -9.48 -8.01 -23.41
CA PHE A 323 -10.91 -7.95 -23.64
C PHE A 323 -11.33 -8.92 -24.73
N TYR A 324 -12.29 -9.77 -24.41
CA TYR A 324 -12.99 -10.68 -25.30
C TYR A 324 -14.45 -10.26 -25.41
N ASP A 325 -15.10 -10.57 -26.51
CA ASP A 325 -16.56 -10.57 -26.62
C ASP A 325 -17.04 -11.83 -27.37
N ALA A 326 -18.35 -11.93 -27.59
CA ALA A 326 -18.92 -13.04 -28.33
C ALA A 326 -18.43 -13.11 -29.79
N ASP A 327 -17.86 -12.02 -30.33
CA ASP A 327 -17.39 -11.92 -31.72
C ASP A 327 -15.84 -11.99 -31.82
N THR A 328 -15.11 -12.18 -30.71
CA THR A 328 -13.66 -12.41 -30.73
C THR A 328 -13.37 -13.82 -31.25
N PRO A 329 -12.66 -14.01 -32.37
CA PRO A 329 -12.38 -15.34 -32.89
C PRO A 329 -11.50 -16.17 -31.95
N ALA A 330 -11.43 -17.48 -32.20
CA ALA A 330 -10.41 -18.33 -31.59
C ALA A 330 -9.03 -17.96 -32.15
N LEU A 331 -8.08 -17.68 -31.26
CA LEU A 331 -6.74 -17.23 -31.59
C LEU A 331 -5.76 -18.22 -30.96
N SER A 332 -5.38 -19.25 -31.70
CA SER A 332 -4.67 -20.42 -31.19
C SER A 332 -3.45 -20.11 -30.32
N ASN A 333 -2.58 -19.19 -30.73
CA ASN A 333 -1.36 -18.84 -30.02
C ASN A 333 -1.67 -18.01 -28.78
N LEU A 334 -2.52 -16.98 -28.91
CA LEU A 334 -2.92 -16.14 -27.79
C LEU A 334 -3.74 -16.92 -26.74
N ASP A 335 -4.69 -17.73 -27.17
CA ASP A 335 -5.51 -18.59 -26.31
C ASP A 335 -4.64 -19.59 -25.55
N SER A 336 -3.68 -20.23 -26.23
CA SER A 336 -2.72 -21.14 -25.57
C SER A 336 -1.92 -20.41 -24.49
N TYR A 337 -1.46 -19.19 -24.78
CA TYR A 337 -0.73 -18.38 -23.81
C TYR A 337 -1.60 -17.94 -22.62
N MET A 338 -2.85 -17.54 -22.87
CA MET A 338 -3.79 -17.17 -21.81
C MET A 338 -4.20 -18.37 -20.94
N GLU A 339 -4.24 -19.57 -21.51
CA GLU A 339 -4.51 -20.80 -20.76
C GLU A 339 -3.43 -21.08 -19.69
N GLU A 340 -2.18 -20.70 -19.93
CA GLU A 340 -1.12 -20.77 -18.92
C GLU A 340 -1.42 -19.85 -17.72
N TRP A 341 -2.00 -18.68 -18.01
CA TRP A 341 -2.51 -17.72 -17.02
C TRP A 341 -3.89 -18.08 -16.48
N GLY A 342 -4.37 -19.29 -16.76
CA GLY A 342 -5.62 -19.80 -16.19
C GLY A 342 -6.88 -19.34 -16.91
N ILE A 343 -6.74 -18.60 -18.00
CA ILE A 343 -7.86 -17.98 -18.73
C ILE A 343 -8.10 -18.79 -19.99
N SER A 344 -9.30 -19.35 -20.12
CA SER A 344 -9.80 -19.95 -21.37
C SER A 344 -11.12 -19.29 -21.73
N VAL A 345 -11.43 -19.12 -23.01
CA VAL A 345 -12.72 -18.57 -23.45
C VAL A 345 -13.68 -19.72 -23.71
N ALA A 346 -14.92 -19.59 -23.25
CA ALA A 346 -15.95 -20.60 -23.47
C ALA A 346 -16.38 -20.61 -24.94
N ARG A 347 -16.16 -21.74 -25.62
CA ARG A 347 -16.45 -21.91 -27.06
C ARG A 347 -17.13 -23.24 -27.36
N VAL A 348 -17.85 -23.30 -28.47
CA VAL A 348 -18.32 -24.54 -29.10
C VAL A 348 -17.60 -24.70 -30.42
N THR A 349 -17.04 -25.89 -30.65
CA THR A 349 -16.59 -26.29 -31.98
C THR A 349 -17.62 -27.23 -32.59
N ASP A 350 -18.10 -26.90 -33.78
CA ASP A 350 -19.07 -27.71 -34.48
C ASP A 350 -18.43 -28.93 -35.17
N LEU A 351 -19.24 -29.71 -35.89
CA LEU A 351 -18.76 -30.88 -36.63
C LEU A 351 -17.93 -30.52 -37.88
N ALA A 352 -18.05 -29.30 -38.39
CA ALA A 352 -17.25 -28.77 -39.49
C ALA A 352 -15.85 -28.30 -39.02
N GLY A 353 -15.66 -28.13 -37.71
CA GLY A 353 -14.45 -27.61 -37.11
C GLY A 353 -14.48 -26.11 -36.90
N ASP A 354 -15.63 -25.46 -37.14
CA ASP A 354 -15.82 -24.04 -36.91
C ASP A 354 -16.07 -23.80 -35.42
N THR A 355 -15.33 -22.85 -34.85
CA THR A 355 -15.40 -22.53 -33.43
C THR A 355 -16.08 -21.19 -33.22
N GLU A 356 -17.11 -21.17 -32.38
CA GLU A 356 -17.82 -19.96 -31.96
C GLU A 356 -17.74 -19.76 -30.45
N ASN A 357 -17.62 -18.51 -30.02
CA ASN A 357 -17.68 -18.16 -28.62
C ASN A 357 -19.10 -18.28 -28.08
N TYR A 358 -19.21 -18.53 -26.79
CA TYR A 358 -20.48 -18.40 -26.10
C TYR A 358 -20.92 -16.94 -26.14
N ARG A 359 -22.20 -16.72 -26.42
CA ARG A 359 -22.89 -15.45 -26.21
C ARG A 359 -23.80 -15.59 -25.02
N ILE A 360 -23.55 -14.80 -23.97
CA ILE A 360 -24.27 -14.93 -22.70
C ILE A 360 -25.53 -14.08 -22.71
N ARG A 361 -26.63 -14.70 -22.30
CA ARG A 361 -27.96 -14.09 -22.17
C ARG A 361 -28.52 -14.38 -20.79
N ASP A 362 -28.95 -13.36 -20.06
CA ASP A 362 -29.60 -13.52 -18.76
C ASP A 362 -31.03 -12.95 -18.81
N PRO A 363 -32.07 -13.79 -18.73
CA PRO A 363 -33.45 -13.33 -18.78
C PRO A 363 -33.94 -12.68 -17.47
N LYS A 364 -33.14 -12.68 -16.38
CA LYS A 364 -33.53 -12.14 -15.07
C LYS A 364 -32.62 -11.01 -14.59
N GLN A 365 -31.32 -11.11 -14.81
CA GLN A 365 -30.34 -10.08 -14.44
C GLN A 365 -29.87 -9.31 -15.68
N CYS A 366 -30.78 -8.59 -16.28
CA CYS A 366 -30.54 -7.78 -17.48
C CYS A 366 -31.23 -6.42 -17.39
N LEU A 367 -30.87 -5.52 -18.31
CA LEU A 367 -31.55 -4.23 -18.51
C LEU A 367 -32.51 -4.22 -19.70
N ASP A 368 -32.34 -5.14 -20.65
CA ASP A 368 -33.11 -5.25 -21.88
C ASP A 368 -34.08 -6.44 -21.86
N GLU A 369 -35.11 -6.41 -22.71
CA GLU A 369 -36.11 -7.48 -22.80
C GLU A 369 -35.51 -8.78 -23.36
N ASP A 370 -34.51 -8.66 -24.25
CA ASP A 370 -33.86 -9.80 -24.90
C ASP A 370 -32.85 -10.50 -23.98
N GLY A 371 -32.34 -9.81 -22.95
CA GLY A 371 -31.45 -10.36 -21.93
C GLY A 371 -29.96 -10.34 -22.28
N TYR A 372 -29.52 -9.57 -23.28
CA TYR A 372 -28.10 -9.48 -23.68
C TYR A 372 -27.36 -8.30 -23.05
N THR A 373 -28.08 -7.37 -22.40
CA THR A 373 -27.50 -6.30 -21.58
C THR A 373 -27.47 -6.77 -20.14
N LEU A 374 -26.46 -7.57 -19.81
CA LEU A 374 -26.31 -8.25 -18.54
C LEU A 374 -25.99 -7.26 -17.41
N ILE A 375 -26.56 -7.53 -16.24
CA ILE A 375 -26.14 -6.95 -14.97
C ILE A 375 -25.25 -7.99 -14.29
N GLY A 376 -23.96 -7.69 -14.15
CA GLY A 376 -23.03 -8.57 -13.49
C GLY A 376 -23.34 -8.73 -12.01
N SER A 377 -23.28 -9.98 -11.54
CA SER A 377 -23.27 -10.35 -10.14
C SER A 377 -21.86 -10.19 -9.58
N TYR A 378 -21.77 -9.50 -8.45
CA TYR A 378 -20.52 -9.33 -7.73
C TYR A 378 -20.06 -10.63 -7.08
N VAL A 379 -18.78 -10.94 -7.24
CA VAL A 379 -18.13 -11.98 -6.43
C VAL A 379 -17.81 -11.40 -5.06
N THR A 380 -18.17 -12.13 -4.00
CA THR A 380 -18.10 -11.58 -2.64
C THR A 380 -16.83 -11.97 -1.87
N THR A 381 -15.96 -12.76 -2.48
CA THR A 381 -14.86 -13.46 -1.82
C THR A 381 -13.58 -13.50 -2.66
N GLY A 382 -12.45 -13.88 -2.05
CA GLY A 382 -11.13 -13.89 -2.71
C GLY A 382 -10.66 -12.49 -3.13
N MET A 383 -9.60 -12.43 -3.94
CA MET A 383 -9.05 -11.15 -4.44
C MET A 383 -10.10 -10.34 -5.22
N GLY A 384 -10.93 -11.00 -6.04
CA GLY A 384 -11.99 -10.33 -6.78
C GLY A 384 -13.06 -9.70 -5.89
N GLY A 385 -13.38 -10.35 -4.76
CA GLY A 385 -14.21 -9.78 -3.71
C GLY A 385 -13.58 -8.57 -3.03
N SER A 386 -12.27 -8.59 -2.76
CA SER A 386 -11.55 -7.47 -2.14
C SER A 386 -11.47 -6.25 -3.08
N MET A 387 -11.21 -6.46 -4.37
CA MET A 387 -11.13 -5.37 -5.38
C MET A 387 -12.44 -4.59 -5.53
N THR A 388 -13.56 -5.23 -5.20
CA THR A 388 -14.91 -4.65 -5.28
C THR A 388 -15.55 -4.43 -3.92
N GLU A 389 -14.82 -4.65 -2.82
CA GLU A 389 -15.38 -4.62 -1.46
C GLU A 389 -16.09 -3.30 -1.15
N ASP A 390 -15.42 -2.17 -1.43
CA ASP A 390 -15.96 -0.84 -1.21
C ASP A 390 -17.15 -0.52 -2.13
N MET A 391 -17.24 -1.15 -3.30
CA MET A 391 -18.38 -0.97 -4.21
C MET A 391 -19.63 -1.72 -3.74
N ARG A 392 -19.43 -2.80 -2.97
CA ARG A 392 -20.50 -3.70 -2.47
C ARG A 392 -20.97 -3.31 -1.08
N ASN A 393 -20.11 -2.75 -0.25
CA ASN A 393 -20.39 -2.36 1.14
C ASN A 393 -21.12 -1.00 1.25
N VAL A 394 -22.10 -0.76 0.39
CA VAL A 394 -22.98 0.42 0.39
C VAL A 394 -24.45 -0.02 0.30
N SER A 395 -25.39 0.84 0.70
CA SER A 395 -26.82 0.47 0.76
C SER A 395 -27.40 0.04 -0.59
N TYR A 396 -26.87 0.58 -1.69
CA TYR A 396 -27.29 0.25 -3.05
C TYR A 396 -26.05 0.16 -3.95
N PRO A 397 -25.43 -1.03 -4.07
CA PRO A 397 -24.28 -1.23 -4.96
C PRO A 397 -24.63 -0.86 -6.40
N ALA A 398 -23.73 -0.14 -7.07
CA ALA A 398 -23.93 0.24 -8.47
C ALA A 398 -23.97 -1.02 -9.35
N LYS A 399 -24.80 -1.00 -10.38
CA LYS A 399 -24.90 -2.12 -11.34
C LYS A 399 -23.72 -2.06 -12.30
N VAL A 400 -23.04 -3.19 -12.51
CA VAL A 400 -21.99 -3.29 -13.54
C VAL A 400 -22.58 -3.96 -14.76
N ILE A 401 -22.46 -3.32 -15.91
CA ILE A 401 -23.15 -3.69 -17.14
C ILE A 401 -22.19 -4.34 -18.13
N PHE A 402 -22.64 -5.42 -18.75
CA PHE A 402 -21.92 -6.13 -19.81
C PHE A 402 -22.85 -6.32 -21.00
N ARG A 403 -22.35 -6.05 -22.21
CA ARG A 403 -23.07 -6.31 -23.46
C ARG A 403 -22.19 -7.14 -24.39
N ASN A 404 -22.83 -7.84 -25.32
CA ASN A 404 -22.14 -8.76 -26.23
C ASN A 404 -21.19 -9.74 -25.51
N ALA A 405 -21.56 -10.15 -24.29
CA ALA A 405 -20.61 -10.80 -23.41
C ALA A 405 -20.38 -12.26 -23.81
N THR A 406 -19.14 -12.71 -23.68
CA THR A 406 -18.78 -14.13 -23.66
C THR A 406 -18.58 -14.61 -22.23
N ALA A 407 -18.01 -15.81 -22.05
CA ALA A 407 -17.69 -16.35 -20.74
C ALA A 407 -16.22 -16.77 -20.68
N ILE A 408 -15.59 -16.50 -19.54
CA ILE A 408 -14.26 -16.99 -19.21
C ILE A 408 -14.41 -18.28 -18.40
N LEU A 409 -13.56 -19.25 -18.69
CA LEU A 409 -13.42 -20.51 -18.00
C LEU A 409 -12.03 -20.58 -17.36
N PRO A 410 -11.91 -21.18 -16.16
CA PRO A 410 -10.62 -21.55 -15.62
C PRO A 410 -9.97 -22.59 -16.54
N SER A 411 -8.69 -22.42 -16.83
CA SER A 411 -7.91 -23.42 -17.57
C SER A 411 -7.98 -24.79 -16.88
N PRO A 412 -8.06 -25.91 -17.62
CA PRO A 412 -8.07 -27.26 -17.04
C PRO A 412 -6.84 -27.57 -16.17
N SER A 413 -5.75 -26.83 -16.34
CA SER A 413 -4.54 -26.96 -15.53
C SER A 413 -4.70 -26.39 -14.11
N TYR A 414 -5.72 -25.57 -13.86
CA TYR A 414 -5.98 -24.96 -12.57
C TYR A 414 -6.96 -25.81 -11.75
N GLN A 415 -6.64 -26.01 -10.48
CA GLN A 415 -7.45 -26.81 -9.58
C GLN A 415 -8.33 -25.92 -8.72
N LEU A 416 -9.56 -26.38 -8.45
CA LEU A 416 -10.46 -25.72 -7.53
C LEU A 416 -9.93 -25.84 -6.09
N THR A 417 -9.73 -24.69 -5.44
CA THR A 417 -9.18 -24.58 -4.10
C THR A 417 -10.16 -23.88 -3.17
N TYR A 418 -10.24 -24.41 -1.96
CA TYR A 418 -11.12 -23.94 -0.90
C TYR A 418 -10.29 -23.27 0.19
N SER A 419 -10.67 -22.07 0.62
CA SER A 419 -9.98 -21.35 1.72
C SER A 419 -10.95 -20.81 2.77
N GLN A 420 -10.42 -20.65 3.98
CA GLN A 420 -11.12 -20.05 5.10
C GLN A 420 -10.76 -18.56 5.21
N LYS A 421 -11.70 -17.74 5.71
CA LYS A 421 -11.42 -16.35 6.03
C LYS A 421 -10.54 -16.31 7.27
N ASP A 422 -9.31 -15.80 7.14
CA ASP A 422 -8.61 -15.32 8.32
C ASP A 422 -9.34 -14.06 8.82
N THR A 423 -10.11 -14.20 9.89
CA THR A 423 -10.80 -13.09 10.55
C THR A 423 -9.87 -11.98 11.05
N GLN A 424 -8.55 -12.13 10.95
CA GLN A 424 -7.56 -11.13 11.38
C GLN A 424 -6.66 -10.55 10.26
N ALA A 425 -6.76 -11.01 9.01
CA ALA A 425 -5.91 -10.54 7.91
C ALA A 425 -6.70 -9.68 6.91
N SER A 426 -6.86 -8.39 7.22
CA SER A 426 -7.44 -7.42 6.28
C SER A 426 -6.47 -6.92 5.20
N ASP A 427 -5.28 -7.49 5.07
CA ASP A 427 -4.21 -7.00 4.17
C ASP A 427 -3.35 -8.13 3.56
N SER A 428 -3.64 -9.41 3.83
CA SER A 428 -2.90 -10.52 3.21
C SER A 428 -3.65 -11.04 1.99
N ILE A 429 -3.01 -10.88 0.83
CA ILE A 429 -3.41 -11.48 -0.45
C ILE A 429 -3.25 -13.01 -0.42
N LEU A 430 -2.63 -13.59 0.61
CA LEU A 430 -2.30 -14.99 0.68
C LEU A 430 -2.36 -15.54 2.12
N GLY A 431 -3.54 -16.02 2.52
CA GLY A 431 -3.72 -16.80 3.74
C GLY A 431 -4.33 -18.16 3.39
N THR A 432 -3.51 -19.15 3.05
CA THR A 432 -3.97 -20.53 2.87
C THR A 432 -3.79 -21.28 4.19
N THR A 433 -4.87 -21.48 4.94
CA THR A 433 -4.92 -22.54 5.95
C THR A 433 -5.69 -23.71 5.35
N THR A 434 -4.99 -24.81 5.04
CA THR A 434 -5.62 -26.09 4.76
C THR A 434 -6.22 -26.65 6.05
N SER A 435 -7.51 -26.99 6.07
CA SER A 435 -8.04 -27.90 7.10
C SER A 435 -9.16 -28.79 6.57
N SER A 436 -9.38 -29.86 7.32
CA SER A 436 -10.12 -31.11 7.04
C SER A 436 -11.54 -30.96 6.48
N ALA A 437 -11.98 -32.03 5.80
CA ALA A 437 -13.26 -32.20 5.09
C ALA A 437 -14.57 -31.92 5.86
N ASP A 438 -14.51 -31.58 7.15
CA ASP A 438 -15.66 -31.33 8.03
C ASP A 438 -15.93 -29.83 8.29
N ASP A 439 -15.10 -28.92 7.77
CA ASP A 439 -15.30 -27.46 7.92
C ASP A 439 -15.90 -26.85 6.64
N THR A 440 -16.91 -25.98 6.78
CA THR A 440 -17.55 -25.33 5.63
C THR A 440 -16.61 -24.29 5.03
N PRO A 441 -16.10 -24.45 3.80
CA PRO A 441 -15.13 -23.50 3.24
C PRO A 441 -15.78 -22.13 3.01
N GLN A 442 -15.12 -21.04 3.42
CA GLN A 442 -15.69 -19.69 3.34
C GLN A 442 -15.55 -19.04 1.96
N TYR A 443 -14.60 -19.48 1.12
CA TYR A 443 -14.56 -19.11 -0.30
C TYR A 443 -13.78 -20.08 -1.21
N VAL A 444 -14.01 -19.94 -2.52
CA VAL A 444 -13.51 -20.81 -3.57
C VAL A 444 -12.76 -19.97 -4.62
N PHE A 445 -11.62 -20.48 -5.09
CA PHE A 445 -10.84 -19.91 -6.19
C PHE A 445 -10.13 -21.03 -6.96
N TYR A 446 -9.45 -20.69 -8.04
CA TYR A 446 -8.67 -21.66 -8.81
C TYR A 446 -7.17 -21.39 -8.62
N SER A 447 -6.37 -22.44 -8.46
CA SER A 447 -4.92 -22.30 -8.30
C SER A 447 -4.13 -23.26 -9.15
N TYR A 448 -2.96 -22.80 -9.58
CA TYR A 448 -1.97 -23.58 -10.27
C TYR A 448 -0.65 -23.52 -9.51
N SER A 449 0.01 -24.68 -9.40
CA SER A 449 1.33 -24.81 -8.79
C SER A 449 2.15 -25.82 -9.57
N SER A 450 3.21 -25.37 -10.22
CA SER A 450 4.15 -26.23 -10.95
C SER A 450 5.51 -25.57 -11.02
N ASN A 451 6.59 -26.34 -10.87
CA ASN A 451 7.98 -25.86 -11.03
C ASN A 451 8.31 -24.58 -10.23
N GLY A 452 7.70 -24.38 -9.06
CA GLY A 452 7.91 -23.19 -8.23
C GLY A 452 7.11 -21.95 -8.65
N VAL A 453 6.29 -22.04 -9.69
CA VAL A 453 5.34 -21.02 -10.11
C VAL A 453 4.01 -21.24 -9.39
N TYR A 454 3.50 -20.20 -8.73
CA TYR A 454 2.21 -20.21 -8.03
C TYR A 454 1.29 -19.14 -8.63
N ARG A 455 0.17 -19.57 -9.20
CA ARG A 455 -0.85 -18.69 -9.78
C ARG A 455 -2.20 -18.90 -9.10
N TYR A 456 -2.92 -17.81 -8.93
CA TYR A 456 -4.24 -17.76 -8.31
C TYR A 456 -5.19 -17.03 -9.25
N PHE A 457 -6.27 -17.72 -9.64
CA PHE A 457 -7.30 -17.23 -10.54
C PHE A 457 -8.56 -16.94 -9.73
N PHE A 458 -9.07 -15.71 -9.85
CA PHE A 458 -10.22 -15.22 -9.11
C PHE A 458 -11.27 -14.64 -10.05
N ASP A 459 -12.53 -14.87 -9.67
CA ASP A 459 -13.69 -14.26 -10.32
C ASP A 459 -13.92 -12.87 -9.70
N LEU A 460 -14.17 -11.85 -10.53
CA LEU A 460 -14.61 -10.51 -10.06
C LEU A 460 -16.11 -10.33 -10.28
N PHE A 461 -16.58 -10.71 -11.47
CA PHE A 461 -17.98 -10.64 -11.85
C PHE A 461 -18.42 -11.91 -12.56
N THR A 462 -19.64 -12.34 -12.27
CA THR A 462 -20.32 -13.43 -12.98
C THR A 462 -21.67 -12.97 -13.51
N SER A 463 -22.27 -13.76 -14.39
CA SER A 463 -23.69 -13.64 -14.73
C SER A 463 -24.58 -14.05 -13.56
N GLY A 464 -25.90 -13.91 -13.71
CA GLY A 464 -26.87 -14.49 -12.78
C GLY A 464 -27.06 -16.00 -13.02
N THR A 465 -27.65 -16.68 -12.04
CA THR A 465 -27.89 -18.14 -12.11
C THR A 465 -29.00 -18.54 -13.10
N ALA A 466 -29.69 -17.58 -13.70
CA ALA A 466 -30.67 -17.83 -14.76
C ALA A 466 -30.06 -17.68 -16.17
N ALA A 467 -28.78 -17.29 -16.26
CA ALA A 467 -28.12 -17.07 -17.52
C ALA A 467 -27.98 -18.35 -18.35
N VAL A 468 -27.98 -18.16 -19.65
CA VAL A 468 -27.75 -19.19 -20.66
C VAL A 468 -26.65 -18.72 -21.60
N ALA A 469 -25.91 -19.68 -22.15
CA ALA A 469 -24.97 -19.43 -23.23
C ALA A 469 -25.57 -19.92 -24.54
N GLU A 470 -25.44 -19.09 -25.57
CA GLU A 470 -25.89 -19.39 -26.92
C GLU A 470 -24.70 -19.40 -27.88
N ALA A 471 -24.69 -20.33 -28.84
CA ALA A 471 -23.79 -20.35 -29.99
C ALA A 471 -24.59 -20.84 -31.20
N ASP A 472 -24.35 -20.29 -32.39
CA ASP A 472 -25.15 -20.53 -33.60
C ASP A 472 -26.68 -20.40 -33.37
N GLY A 473 -27.08 -19.41 -32.57
CA GLY A 473 -28.49 -19.16 -32.21
C GLY A 473 -29.16 -20.28 -31.40
N LYS A 474 -28.39 -21.24 -30.87
CA LYS A 474 -28.87 -22.34 -30.03
C LYS A 474 -28.31 -22.21 -28.63
N GLU A 475 -29.11 -22.57 -27.64
CA GLU A 475 -28.63 -22.70 -26.27
C GLU A 475 -27.66 -23.89 -26.18
N VAL A 476 -26.45 -23.64 -25.67
CA VAL A 476 -25.37 -24.64 -25.57
C VAL A 476 -24.95 -24.92 -24.14
N ALA A 477 -25.19 -23.99 -23.22
CA ALA A 477 -24.98 -24.19 -21.79
C ALA A 477 -25.93 -23.32 -20.96
N ARG A 478 -26.08 -23.67 -19.68
CA ARG A 478 -26.82 -22.89 -18.68
C ARG A 478 -25.92 -22.64 -17.47
N ALA A 479 -26.12 -21.51 -16.80
CA ALA A 479 -25.51 -21.29 -15.50
C ALA A 479 -26.02 -22.36 -14.50
N GLU A 480 -25.11 -23.10 -13.89
CA GLU A 480 -25.44 -24.07 -12.84
C GLU A 480 -25.40 -23.40 -11.45
N SER A 481 -25.94 -24.06 -10.41
CA SER A 481 -26.06 -23.50 -9.05
C SER A 481 -24.72 -23.12 -8.41
N ASP A 482 -23.62 -23.68 -8.92
CA ASP A 482 -22.23 -23.49 -8.51
C ASP A 482 -21.35 -22.85 -9.61
N GLY A 483 -21.93 -22.48 -10.76
CA GLY A 483 -21.17 -22.07 -11.95
C GLY A 483 -21.88 -21.03 -12.81
N ALA A 484 -22.04 -19.81 -12.29
CA ALA A 484 -22.39 -18.67 -13.13
C ALA A 484 -21.26 -18.37 -14.14
N PHE A 485 -21.60 -17.94 -15.36
CA PHE A 485 -20.60 -17.57 -16.36
C PHE A 485 -19.75 -16.41 -15.87
N ARG A 486 -18.42 -16.52 -15.96
CA ARG A 486 -17.47 -15.50 -15.49
C ARG A 486 -17.34 -14.40 -16.54
N LEU A 487 -17.55 -13.17 -16.10
CA LEU A 487 -17.55 -11.97 -16.95
C LEU A 487 -16.26 -11.14 -16.77
N ILE A 488 -15.68 -11.15 -15.57
CA ILE A 488 -14.36 -10.56 -15.32
C ILE A 488 -13.59 -11.49 -14.40
N THR A 489 -12.34 -11.77 -14.73
CA THR A 489 -11.44 -12.57 -13.92
C THR A 489 -10.09 -11.87 -13.76
N VAL A 490 -9.38 -12.19 -12.68
CA VAL A 490 -8.01 -11.76 -12.44
C VAL A 490 -7.19 -12.97 -12.01
N THR A 491 -6.11 -13.22 -12.72
CA THR A 491 -5.06 -14.14 -12.31
C THR A 491 -3.89 -13.36 -11.75
N SER A 492 -3.38 -13.76 -10.59
CA SER A 492 -2.12 -13.25 -10.04
C SER A 492 -1.08 -14.36 -10.00
N GLU A 493 0.11 -14.11 -10.52
CA GLU A 493 1.29 -14.94 -10.25
C GLU A 493 2.05 -14.32 -9.08
N SER A 494 2.19 -15.07 -7.99
CA SER A 494 2.91 -14.63 -6.80
C SER A 494 4.38 -15.03 -6.87
N ARG A 495 5.26 -14.09 -6.60
CA ARG A 495 6.70 -14.29 -6.51
C ARG A 495 7.15 -13.92 -5.11
N SER A 496 7.48 -14.93 -4.33
CA SER A 496 8.05 -14.73 -3.00
C SER A 496 9.56 -14.54 -3.14
N ILE A 497 10.02 -13.29 -3.06
CA ILE A 497 11.45 -12.99 -2.90
C ILE A 497 11.74 -13.12 -1.40
N GLN A 498 12.52 -14.13 -1.03
CA GLN A 498 13.03 -14.23 0.33
C GLN A 498 14.10 -13.17 0.52
N GLU A 499 13.76 -12.11 1.23
CA GLU A 499 14.71 -11.04 1.54
C GLU A 499 15.50 -11.37 2.82
N ASP A 500 14.87 -12.01 3.80
CA ASP A 500 15.47 -12.43 5.07
C ASP A 500 14.81 -13.71 5.61
N ASN A 501 15.36 -14.28 6.69
CA ASN A 501 14.80 -15.44 7.42
C ASN A 501 13.38 -15.22 7.98
N TYR A 502 12.90 -13.97 8.01
CA TYR A 502 11.63 -13.58 8.64
C TYR A 502 10.68 -12.79 7.72
N THR A 503 11.09 -12.44 6.50
CA THR A 503 10.23 -11.70 5.57
C THR A 503 10.43 -12.14 4.13
N SER A 504 9.33 -12.48 3.47
CA SER A 504 9.24 -12.59 2.01
C SER A 504 8.48 -11.40 1.46
N VAL A 505 9.00 -10.77 0.41
CA VAL A 505 8.24 -9.77 -0.35
C VAL A 505 7.55 -10.50 -1.50
N GLN A 506 6.25 -10.27 -1.63
CA GLN A 506 5.42 -10.88 -2.64
C GLN A 506 5.31 -9.91 -3.82
N ASP A 507 6.09 -10.12 -4.88
CA ASP A 507 5.86 -9.43 -6.15
C ASP A 507 4.77 -10.17 -6.92
N ALA A 508 3.90 -9.46 -7.62
CA ALA A 508 2.84 -10.10 -8.39
C ALA A 508 2.70 -9.53 -9.79
N SER A 509 2.59 -10.43 -10.77
CA SER A 509 2.12 -10.11 -12.11
C SER A 509 0.63 -10.42 -12.19
N TYR A 510 -0.12 -9.59 -12.90
CA TYR A 510 -1.57 -9.74 -13.00
C TYR A 510 -2.01 -9.87 -14.46
N VAL A 511 -2.91 -10.83 -14.73
CA VAL A 511 -3.65 -10.90 -15.98
C VAL A 511 -5.13 -10.76 -15.69
N CYS A 512 -5.76 -9.73 -16.24
CA CYS A 512 -7.20 -9.51 -16.12
C CYS A 512 -7.88 -9.78 -17.45
N ALA A 513 -8.86 -10.68 -17.46
CA ALA A 513 -9.70 -10.93 -18.63
C ALA A 513 -11.08 -10.35 -18.40
N VAL A 514 -11.57 -9.60 -19.39
CA VAL A 514 -12.90 -9.00 -19.42
C VAL A 514 -13.67 -9.60 -20.60
N ALA A 515 -14.77 -10.28 -20.32
CA ALA A 515 -15.57 -10.99 -21.32
C ALA A 515 -16.57 -10.10 -22.07
N SER A 516 -16.33 -8.79 -22.11
CA SER A 516 -17.14 -7.81 -22.85
C SER A 516 -16.31 -6.57 -23.18
N LEU A 517 -16.15 -6.27 -24.47
CA LEU A 517 -15.60 -4.97 -24.90
C LEU A 517 -16.50 -3.81 -24.42
N ASP A 518 -17.81 -3.97 -24.57
CA ASP A 518 -18.79 -2.93 -24.22
C ASP A 518 -18.81 -2.54 -22.73
N ALA A 519 -18.26 -3.37 -21.84
CA ALA A 519 -18.11 -3.04 -20.41
C ALA A 519 -17.29 -1.76 -20.17
N VAL A 520 -16.49 -1.34 -21.15
CA VAL A 520 -15.71 -0.09 -21.13
C VAL A 520 -16.07 0.86 -22.30
N SER A 521 -17.22 0.66 -22.93
CA SER A 521 -17.72 1.59 -23.97
C SER A 521 -18.04 2.97 -23.38
N ASP A 522 -17.98 4.01 -24.21
CA ASP A 522 -18.28 5.39 -23.80
C ASP A 522 -19.71 5.53 -23.23
N GLU A 523 -20.67 4.77 -23.74
CA GLU A 523 -22.04 4.76 -23.23
C GLU A 523 -22.11 4.19 -21.80
N VAL A 524 -21.39 3.10 -21.54
CA VAL A 524 -21.41 2.41 -20.24
C VAL A 524 -20.58 3.18 -19.19
N LEU A 525 -19.39 3.68 -19.56
CA LEU A 525 -18.54 4.46 -18.65
C LEU A 525 -19.08 5.88 -18.40
N GLY A 526 -19.78 6.47 -19.36
CA GLY A 526 -20.43 7.78 -19.22
C GLY A 526 -21.70 7.75 -18.36
N ALA A 527 -22.27 6.58 -18.09
CA ALA A 527 -23.50 6.43 -17.32
C ALA A 527 -23.26 6.49 -15.82
N ALA A 528 -23.66 7.60 -15.18
CA ALA A 528 -23.48 7.83 -13.74
C ALA A 528 -24.19 6.80 -12.82
N SER A 529 -25.14 6.03 -13.34
CA SER A 529 -25.85 4.97 -12.60
C SER A 529 -25.13 3.63 -12.59
N TYR A 530 -24.08 3.46 -13.41
CA TYR A 530 -23.36 2.20 -13.54
C TYR A 530 -22.04 2.23 -12.76
N GLY A 531 -21.64 1.07 -12.24
CA GLY A 531 -20.41 0.90 -11.47
C GLY A 531 -19.17 0.67 -12.33
N ASN A 532 -19.30 0.58 -13.66
CA ASN A 532 -18.21 0.21 -14.57
C ASN A 532 -16.99 1.14 -14.45
N THR A 533 -17.20 2.45 -14.31
CA THR A 533 -16.13 3.44 -14.14
C THR A 533 -15.34 3.19 -12.85
N ASP A 534 -16.03 3.02 -11.72
CA ASP A 534 -15.38 2.74 -10.44
C ASP A 534 -14.64 1.40 -10.45
N LEU A 535 -15.27 0.38 -11.05
CA LEU A 535 -14.67 -0.94 -11.19
C LEU A 535 -13.37 -0.88 -11.97
N MET A 536 -13.40 -0.31 -13.18
CA MET A 536 -12.23 -0.29 -14.05
C MET A 536 -11.11 0.57 -13.46
N LEU A 537 -11.44 1.69 -12.81
CA LEU A 537 -10.46 2.50 -12.10
C LEU A 537 -9.80 1.71 -10.95
N SER A 538 -10.57 0.95 -10.18
CA SER A 538 -10.07 0.06 -9.13
C SER A 538 -9.12 -1.00 -9.69
N THR A 539 -9.54 -1.66 -10.78
CA THR A 539 -8.79 -2.73 -11.42
C THR A 539 -7.46 -2.21 -11.96
N LEU A 540 -7.48 -1.12 -12.74
CA LEU A 540 -6.25 -0.50 -13.27
C LEU A 540 -5.29 -0.09 -12.15
N ARG A 541 -5.78 0.56 -11.09
CA ARG A 541 -4.94 0.99 -9.96
C ARG A 541 -4.41 -0.16 -9.12
N THR A 542 -5.16 -1.26 -9.02
CA THR A 542 -4.72 -2.45 -8.27
C THR A 542 -3.64 -3.19 -9.03
N MET A 543 -3.84 -3.38 -10.33
CA MET A 543 -2.87 -4.04 -11.22
C MET A 543 -1.61 -3.18 -11.48
N SER A 544 -1.66 -1.87 -11.26
CA SER A 544 -0.50 -0.97 -11.42
C SER A 544 0.55 -1.06 -10.31
N LYS A 545 0.26 -1.75 -9.20
CA LYS A 545 1.11 -1.71 -8.01
C LYS A 545 2.33 -2.61 -8.16
N GLU A 546 3.37 -2.08 -8.82
CA GLU A 546 4.71 -2.67 -8.75
C GLU A 546 5.20 -2.65 -7.29
N ILE A 547 5.65 -3.80 -6.82
CA ILE A 547 6.32 -3.96 -5.54
C ILE A 547 7.83 -3.95 -5.82
N VAL A 548 8.57 -3.19 -5.02
CA VAL A 548 10.02 -3.08 -5.16
C VAL A 548 10.65 -3.78 -3.96
N PRO A 549 11.40 -4.88 -4.18
CA PRO A 549 12.14 -5.52 -3.12
C PRO A 549 13.21 -4.54 -2.59
N VAL A 550 13.30 -4.45 -1.27
CA VAL A 550 14.21 -3.57 -0.55
C VAL A 550 14.83 -4.38 0.58
N ASN A 551 16.11 -4.67 0.41
CA ASN A 551 16.90 -5.37 1.41
C ASN A 551 17.32 -4.42 2.55
N LEU A 552 16.34 -4.07 3.39
CA LEU A 552 16.55 -3.33 4.65
C LEU A 552 16.03 -4.16 5.81
N GLY A 553 16.88 -4.36 6.82
CA GLY A 553 16.49 -5.01 8.07
C GLY A 553 15.44 -4.22 8.84
N PHE A 554 14.54 -4.91 9.55
CA PHE A 554 13.64 -4.27 10.50
C PHE A 554 14.34 -4.03 11.84
N LYS A 555 13.88 -3.01 12.58
CA LYS A 555 14.37 -2.72 13.93
C LYS A 555 13.50 -3.48 14.92
N ALA A 556 14.01 -4.59 15.45
CA ALA A 556 13.34 -5.34 16.52
C ALA A 556 13.17 -4.44 17.76
N PHE A 557 12.01 -4.55 18.42
CA PHE A 557 11.88 -4.00 19.76
C PHE A 557 12.69 -4.90 20.69
N TYR A 558 13.62 -4.32 21.46
CA TYR A 558 14.50 -5.10 22.33
C TYR A 558 13.69 -5.86 23.39
N ILE A 559 13.83 -7.19 23.40
CA ILE A 559 13.38 -8.07 24.48
C ILE A 559 14.53 -8.20 25.47
N THR A 560 14.47 -7.47 26.57
CA THR A 560 15.44 -7.64 27.67
C THR A 560 14.90 -8.71 28.63
N GLU A 561 15.73 -9.71 28.95
CA GLU A 561 15.59 -10.37 30.26
C GLU A 561 15.84 -9.30 31.30
N MET A 562 14.83 -9.02 32.12
CA MET A 562 15.11 -8.35 33.38
C MET A 562 15.84 -9.36 34.24
N ASP A 563 17.16 -9.27 34.25
CA ASP A 563 17.96 -9.82 35.34
C ASP A 563 17.43 -9.18 36.63
N GLU A 564 16.93 -10.00 37.55
CA GLU A 564 16.34 -9.57 38.82
C GLU A 564 17.36 -8.76 39.68
N ASP A 565 18.65 -8.81 39.30
CA ASP A 565 19.77 -8.17 39.97
C ASP A 565 20.11 -6.75 39.48
N LEU A 566 19.43 -6.21 38.45
CA LEU A 566 19.76 -4.89 37.88
C LEU A 566 18.75 -3.77 38.16
N TYR A 567 17.93 -3.93 39.21
CA TYR A 567 17.09 -2.84 39.73
C TYR A 567 17.83 -1.97 40.76
N ASP A 568 18.92 -1.30 40.34
CA ASP A 568 19.38 -0.08 41.03
C ASP A 568 18.85 1.16 40.30
N THR A 569 17.65 1.56 40.72
CA THR A 569 16.85 2.69 40.26
C THR A 569 17.48 4.08 40.53
N ASN A 570 18.80 4.28 40.37
CA ASN A 570 19.47 5.52 40.76
C ASN A 570 20.21 6.28 39.64
N GLY A 571 20.23 5.77 38.40
CA GLY A 571 20.95 6.43 37.29
C GLY A 571 20.15 7.52 36.55
N ALA A 572 18.89 7.26 36.19
CA ALA A 572 18.15 8.12 35.24
C ALA A 572 17.22 9.15 35.92
N GLN A 573 16.68 8.85 37.10
CA GLN A 573 15.93 9.85 37.88
C GLN A 573 16.85 10.88 38.54
N SER A 574 18.10 10.54 38.84
CA SER A 574 19.03 11.48 39.45
C SER A 574 19.39 12.60 38.48
N VAL A 575 19.70 12.33 37.20
CA VAL A 575 20.15 13.37 36.25
C VAL A 575 19.07 14.42 35.96
N THR A 576 17.81 14.01 35.78
CA THR A 576 16.70 14.93 35.47
C THR A 576 16.26 15.75 36.70
N VAL A 577 16.30 15.13 37.88
CA VAL A 577 16.06 15.83 39.15
C VAL A 577 17.22 16.77 39.46
N TRP A 578 18.47 16.40 39.17
CA TRP A 578 19.62 17.28 39.32
C TRP A 578 19.57 18.48 38.38
N LEU A 579 19.20 18.31 37.10
CA LEU A 579 19.10 19.40 36.12
C LEU A 579 18.00 20.42 36.44
N THR A 580 16.92 19.99 37.11
CA THR A 580 15.81 20.87 37.52
C THR A 580 16.00 21.47 38.91
N LEU A 581 16.63 20.74 39.85
CA LEU A 581 16.88 21.22 41.21
C LEU A 581 18.17 22.04 41.35
N LEU A 582 19.22 21.82 40.53
CA LEU A 582 20.47 22.61 40.61
C LEU A 582 20.24 24.11 40.45
N PRO A 583 19.49 24.60 39.45
CA PRO A 583 19.21 26.03 39.31
C PRO A 583 18.43 26.58 40.52
N MET A 584 17.51 25.80 41.09
CA MET A 584 16.76 26.17 42.29
C MET A 584 17.64 26.20 43.55
N LEU A 585 18.56 25.25 43.70
CA LEU A 585 19.46 25.17 44.84
C LEU A 585 20.49 26.32 44.79
N ILE A 586 21.04 26.61 43.62
CA ILE A 586 21.98 27.73 43.42
C ILE A 586 21.30 29.07 43.72
N THR A 587 20.05 29.27 43.29
CA THR A 587 19.29 30.50 43.59
C THR A 587 18.90 30.61 45.07
N ALA A 588 18.56 29.50 45.72
CA ALA A 588 18.29 29.47 47.17
C ALA A 588 19.55 29.76 48.00
N VAL A 589 20.69 29.14 47.65
CA VAL A 589 21.98 29.37 48.33
C VAL A 589 22.46 30.81 48.11
N ALA A 590 22.35 31.34 46.89
CA ALA A 590 22.65 32.76 46.63
C ALA A 590 21.73 33.69 47.44
N GLY A 591 20.44 33.35 47.55
CA GLY A 591 19.48 34.07 48.39
C GLY A 591 19.84 34.05 49.87
N ILE A 592 20.24 32.90 50.41
CA ILE A 592 20.70 32.74 51.79
C ILE A 592 21.99 33.52 52.02
N ILE A 593 22.98 33.42 51.12
CA ILE A 593 24.25 34.15 51.22
C ILE A 593 24.03 35.66 51.24
N VAL A 594 23.14 36.17 50.36
CA VAL A 594 22.78 37.60 50.34
C VAL A 594 22.05 38.00 51.63
N THR A 595 21.16 37.15 52.16
CA THR A 595 20.40 37.44 53.38
C THR A 595 21.28 37.39 54.64
N VAL A 596 22.22 36.45 54.70
CA VAL A 596 23.20 36.32 55.79
C VAL A 596 24.22 37.46 55.73
N ARG A 597 24.75 37.81 54.56
CA ARG A 597 25.62 39.00 54.42
C ARG A 597 24.90 40.29 54.82
N ARG A 598 23.58 40.39 54.64
CA ARG A 598 22.77 41.55 55.04
C ARG A 598 22.40 41.57 56.54
N LYS A 599 22.62 40.48 57.27
CA LYS A 599 22.38 40.38 58.72
C LYS A 599 23.64 40.60 59.56
N TYR A 600 24.82 40.53 58.93
CA TYR A 600 26.14 40.63 59.56
C TYR A 600 27.03 41.75 58.99
N LEU A 601 26.48 42.59 58.12
CA LEU A 601 26.94 43.95 57.77
C LEU A 601 25.80 44.90 58.16
#